data_AF-A0AAJ0FDX9-F1
#
_entry.id   AF-A0AAJ0FDX9-F1
#
_cell.length_a   1.000
_cell.length_b   1.000
_cell.length_c   1.000
_cell.angle_alpha   90.00
_cell.angle_beta   90.00
_cell.angle_gamma   90.00
#
_symmetry.space_group_name_H-M   'P 1'
#
loop_
_entity.id
_entity.type
_entity.pdbx_description
1 polymer ?
#
loop_
_entity_poly.entity_id
_entity_poly.type
_entity_poly.pdbx_seq_one_letter_code
_entity_poly.pdbx_strand_id
1 'polypeptide(L)'
;MGVPDERIIVEPRATNTGENVRFTHALLGQMGLRPRSLVLVQKPYMERRTYATFVKQWPDPTTEFTVTSPQLAFEAYPNDENPRDLVINVMIGDLARIRDYPALGFQIPQDIPDHVWEASRYLIAAGYDSHLPR
;
A
#
# COMPACT_ATOMS: atom_id res chain seq x y z
N MET A 1 -12.09 -19.50 -6.77
CA MET A 1 -10.78 -19.64 -6.10
C MET A 1 -10.73 -21.03 -5.51
N GLY A 2 -9.63 -21.77 -5.68
CA GLY A 2 -9.48 -23.17 -5.22
C GLY A 2 -8.82 -23.31 -3.84
N VAL A 3 -8.86 -22.26 -3.01
CA VAL A 3 -8.28 -22.27 -1.66
C VAL A 3 -9.38 -22.65 -0.67
N PRO A 4 -9.18 -23.68 0.18
CA PRO A 4 -10.16 -24.05 1.20
C PRO A 4 -10.41 -22.93 2.21
N ASP A 5 -11.65 -22.76 2.67
CA ASP A 5 -12.04 -21.69 3.60
C ASP A 5 -11.25 -21.72 4.91
N GLU A 6 -10.93 -22.91 5.42
CA GLU A 6 -10.10 -23.11 6.63
C GLU A 6 -8.65 -22.60 6.48
N ARG A 7 -8.21 -22.30 5.26
CA ARG A 7 -6.90 -21.69 4.96
C ARG A 7 -6.98 -20.18 4.78
N ILE A 8 -8.17 -19.58 4.90
CA ILE A 8 -8.41 -18.15 4.73
C ILE A 8 -8.63 -17.54 6.11
N ILE A 9 -7.79 -16.58 6.46
CA ILE A 9 -7.90 -15.80 7.71
C ILE A 9 -8.29 -14.38 7.32
N VAL A 10 -9.40 -13.90 7.87
CA VAL A 10 -9.93 -12.56 7.57
C VAL A 10 -9.68 -11.63 8.75
N GLU A 11 -9.00 -10.52 8.48
CA GLU A 11 -8.93 -9.35 9.38
C GLU A 11 -9.94 -8.31 8.85
N PRO A 12 -11.09 -8.07 9.54
CA PRO A 12 -12.15 -7.24 8.99
C PRO A 12 -12.21 -5.81 9.55
N ARG A 13 -11.26 -5.40 10.41
CA ARG A 13 -11.39 -4.15 11.19
C ARG A 13 -10.50 -3.03 10.69
N ALA A 14 -9.45 -3.33 9.93
CA ALA A 14 -8.53 -2.30 9.48
C ALA A 14 -9.20 -1.31 8.51
N THR A 15 -8.94 -0.02 8.75
CA THR A 15 -9.46 1.09 7.96
C THR A 15 -8.37 1.83 7.18
N ASN A 16 -7.10 1.48 7.41
CA ASN A 16 -5.94 2.06 6.76
C ASN A 16 -4.78 1.06 6.66
N THR A 17 -3.77 1.39 5.85
CA THR A 17 -2.63 0.49 5.60
C THR A 17 -1.84 0.14 6.86
N GLY A 18 -1.71 1.05 7.81
CA GLY A 18 -1.01 0.76 9.07
C GLY A 18 -1.78 -0.20 9.97
N GLU A 19 -3.11 -0.08 9.99
CA GLU A 19 -3.99 -1.03 10.68
C GLU A 19 -3.96 -2.40 10.02
N ASN A 20 -3.93 -2.50 8.68
CA ASN A 20 -3.76 -3.79 8.00
C ASN A 20 -2.54 -4.54 8.57
N VAL A 21 -1.41 -3.85 8.71
CA VAL A 21 -0.16 -4.42 9.24
C VAL A 21 -0.32 -4.85 10.71
N ARG A 22 -0.74 -3.94 11.59
CA ARG A 22 -0.78 -4.18 13.04
C ARG A 22 -1.89 -5.16 13.44
N PHE A 23 -3.06 -5.08 12.82
CA PHE A 23 -4.18 -5.95 13.14
C PHE A 23 -3.97 -7.36 12.60
N THR A 24 -3.38 -7.52 11.41
CA THR A 24 -2.97 -8.85 10.91
C THR A 24 -1.93 -9.48 11.84
N HIS A 25 -0.91 -8.73 12.29
CA HIS A 25 0.06 -9.27 13.25
C HIS A 25 -0.62 -9.73 14.55
N ALA A 26 -1.51 -8.92 15.11
CA ALA A 26 -2.25 -9.27 16.32
C ALA A 26 -3.15 -10.51 16.14
N LEU A 27 -3.84 -10.62 15.00
CA LEU A 27 -4.70 -11.76 14.66
C LEU A 27 -3.89 -13.06 14.55
N LEU A 28 -2.79 -13.05 13.79
CA LEU A 28 -1.87 -14.19 13.72
C LEU A 28 -1.31 -14.54 15.12
N GLY A 29 -1.01 -13.50 15.89
CA GLY A 29 -0.71 -13.52 17.32
C GLY A 29 -1.62 -14.45 18.12
N GLN A 30 -2.92 -14.13 18.09
CA GLN A 30 -4.01 -14.82 18.80
C GLN A 30 -4.21 -16.26 18.34
N MET A 31 -3.91 -16.55 17.07
CA MET A 31 -3.99 -17.89 16.50
C MET A 31 -2.73 -18.74 16.76
N GLY A 32 -1.71 -18.19 17.46
CA GLY A 32 -0.44 -18.87 17.68
C GLY A 32 0.45 -18.96 16.44
N LEU A 33 0.12 -18.22 15.38
CA LEU A 33 0.88 -18.21 14.11
C LEU A 33 2.00 -17.16 14.18
N ARG A 34 3.21 -17.55 13.77
CA ARG A 34 4.40 -16.67 13.68
C ARG A 34 5.10 -16.92 12.34
N PRO A 35 4.61 -16.34 11.23
CA PRO A 35 5.21 -16.56 9.93
C PRO A 35 6.62 -15.97 9.90
N ARG A 36 7.57 -16.73 9.36
CA ARG A 36 8.94 -16.24 9.11
C ARG A 36 9.05 -15.43 7.82
N SER A 37 8.14 -15.66 6.88
CA SER A 37 8.09 -14.95 5.61
C SER A 37 6.66 -14.60 5.19
N LEU A 38 6.51 -13.48 4.49
CA LEU A 38 5.22 -12.96 4.02
C LEU A 38 5.31 -12.47 2.57
N VAL A 39 4.20 -12.65 1.83
CA VAL A 39 3.99 -12.00 0.52
C VAL A 39 2.85 -11.01 0.70
N LEU A 40 3.16 -9.73 0.56
CA LEU A 40 2.20 -8.63 0.67
C LEU A 40 1.70 -8.30 -0.73
N VAL A 41 0.47 -8.70 -1.04
CA VAL A 41 -0.16 -8.44 -2.35
C VAL A 41 -1.01 -7.18 -2.27
N GLN A 42 -0.80 -6.23 -3.18
CA GLN A 42 -1.55 -4.99 -3.22
C GLN A 42 -1.82 -4.52 -4.66
N LYS A 43 -2.63 -3.47 -4.85
CA LYS A 43 -2.75 -2.70 -6.09
C LYS A 43 -1.36 -2.20 -6.56
N PRO A 44 -1.06 -2.19 -7.88
CA PRO A 44 0.27 -1.83 -8.39
C PRO A 44 0.80 -0.47 -7.90
N TYR A 45 -0.06 0.55 -7.87
CA TYR A 45 0.35 1.89 -7.44
C TYR A 45 0.60 2.04 -5.93
N MET A 46 0.29 1.03 -5.13
CA MET A 46 0.41 1.08 -3.66
C MET A 46 1.58 0.24 -3.13
N GLU A 47 2.35 -0.43 -3.98
CA GLU A 47 3.43 -1.33 -3.52
C GLU A 47 4.46 -0.59 -2.65
N ARG A 48 4.96 0.56 -3.11
CA ARG A 48 5.97 1.35 -2.37
C ARG A 48 5.43 1.87 -1.04
N ARG A 49 4.17 2.30 -0.99
CA ARG A 49 3.51 2.71 0.28
C ARG A 49 3.33 1.53 1.22
N THR A 50 2.98 0.36 0.69
CA THR A 50 2.84 -0.88 1.46
C THR A 50 4.17 -1.30 2.07
N TYR A 51 5.24 -1.29 1.28
CA TYR A 51 6.61 -1.55 1.75
C TYR A 51 6.98 -0.61 2.89
N ALA A 52 6.89 0.70 2.67
CA ALA A 52 7.31 1.70 3.63
C ALA A 52 6.49 1.65 4.94
N THR A 53 5.20 1.35 4.83
CA THR A 53 4.32 1.15 6.00
C THR A 53 4.67 -0.13 6.75
N PHE A 54 4.88 -1.24 6.03
CA PHE A 54 5.19 -2.54 6.64
C PHE A 54 6.51 -2.50 7.40
N VAL A 55 7.58 -1.97 6.80
CA VAL A 55 8.88 -1.80 7.50
C VAL A 55 8.72 -0.97 8.76
N LYS A 56 7.88 0.07 8.72
CA LYS A 56 7.67 0.95 9.87
C LYS A 56 6.85 0.32 10.99
N GLN A 57 5.86 -0.50 10.65
CA GLN A 57 4.79 -0.88 11.58
C GLN A 57 4.68 -2.38 11.87
N TRP A 58 5.36 -3.25 11.12
CA TRP A 58 5.37 -4.69 11.42
C TRP A 58 6.20 -4.93 12.70
N PRO A 59 5.62 -5.52 13.76
CA PRO A 59 6.30 -5.59 15.06
C PRO A 59 7.51 -6.53 15.13
N ASP A 60 7.63 -7.48 14.20
CA ASP A 60 8.71 -8.46 14.20
C ASP A 60 9.77 -8.13 13.12
N PRO A 61 10.94 -7.57 13.51
CA PRO A 61 11.97 -7.17 12.56
C PRO A 61 12.70 -8.37 11.91
N THR A 62 12.44 -9.61 12.37
CA THR A 62 13.06 -10.82 11.81
C THR A 62 12.23 -11.46 10.69
N THR A 63 11.00 -10.97 10.46
CA THR A 63 10.13 -11.48 9.40
C THR A 63 10.65 -11.03 8.03
N GLU A 64 10.92 -11.98 7.14
CA GLU A 64 11.21 -11.71 5.74
C GLU A 64 9.92 -11.36 5.00
N PHE A 65 9.98 -10.45 4.02
CA PHE A 65 8.80 -10.17 3.21
C PHE A 65 9.14 -9.67 1.81
N THR A 66 8.18 -9.84 0.92
CA THR A 66 8.17 -9.20 -0.39
C THR A 66 6.84 -8.50 -0.62
N VAL A 67 6.85 -7.46 -1.44
CA VAL A 67 5.64 -6.75 -1.88
C VAL A 67 5.45 -7.02 -3.36
N THR A 68 4.22 -7.31 -3.77
CA THR A 68 3.90 -7.58 -5.16
C THR A 68 2.49 -7.14 -5.52
N SER A 69 2.24 -7.06 -6.82
CA SER A 69 0.96 -6.77 -7.43
C SER A 69 0.87 -7.52 -8.76
N PRO A 70 -0.31 -7.56 -9.41
CA PRO A 70 -0.43 -8.02 -10.78
C PRO A 70 0.59 -7.29 -11.70
N GLN A 71 1.37 -8.08 -12.44
CA GLN A 71 2.39 -7.56 -13.36
C GLN A 71 1.73 -7.07 -14.65
N LEU A 72 1.23 -5.84 -14.61
CA LEU A 72 0.45 -5.21 -15.68
C LEU A 72 1.06 -3.85 -16.04
N ALA A 73 1.01 -3.51 -17.33
CA ALA A 73 1.23 -2.13 -17.77
C ALA A 73 0.13 -1.22 -17.22
N PHE A 74 0.43 0.07 -17.07
CA PHE A 74 -0.54 1.03 -16.53
C PHE A 74 -1.83 1.04 -17.34
N GLU A 75 -1.76 0.98 -18.67
CA GLU A 75 -2.90 1.01 -19.59
C GLU A 75 -3.85 -0.18 -19.41
N ALA A 76 -3.36 -1.29 -18.86
CA ALA A 76 -4.13 -2.51 -18.65
C ALA A 76 -4.77 -2.60 -17.25
N TYR A 77 -4.48 -1.67 -16.34
CA TYR A 77 -4.99 -1.70 -14.96
C TYR A 77 -6.36 -1.01 -14.78
N PRO A 78 -6.60 0.20 -15.33
CA PRO A 78 -7.93 0.80 -15.30
C PRO A 78 -8.97 -0.04 -16.03
N ASN A 79 -10.21 0.00 -15.53
CA ASN A 79 -11.37 -0.63 -16.14
C ASN A 79 -12.64 0.18 -15.78
N ASP A 80 -13.82 -0.32 -16.16
CA ASP A 80 -15.09 0.39 -15.93
C ASP A 80 -15.40 0.62 -14.44
N GLU A 81 -14.99 -0.29 -13.55
CA GLU A 81 -15.16 -0.16 -12.10
C GLU A 81 -14.06 0.68 -11.43
N ASN A 82 -12.90 0.81 -12.09
CA ASN A 82 -11.74 1.55 -11.61
C ASN A 82 -11.22 2.48 -12.73
N PRO A 83 -11.92 3.59 -13.02
CA PRO A 83 -11.61 4.45 -14.15
C PRO A 83 -10.21 5.05 -14.07
N ARG A 84 -9.62 5.34 -15.23
CA ARG A 84 -8.25 5.87 -15.35
C ARG A 84 -8.02 7.10 -14.47
N ASP A 85 -8.95 8.04 -14.48
CA ASP A 85 -8.79 9.28 -13.72
C ASP A 85 -8.81 9.05 -12.21
N LEU A 86 -9.62 8.09 -11.74
CA LEU A 86 -9.62 7.69 -10.33
C LEU A 86 -8.25 7.09 -9.96
N VAL A 87 -7.71 6.20 -10.79
CA VAL A 87 -6.39 5.61 -10.58
C VAL A 87 -5.30 6.68 -10.48
N ILE A 88 -5.30 7.67 -11.40
CA ILE A 88 -4.33 8.77 -11.38
C ILE A 88 -4.48 9.58 -10.09
N ASN A 89 -5.70 9.96 -9.70
CA ASN A 89 -5.94 10.69 -8.45
C ASN A 89 -5.37 9.93 -7.24
N VAL A 90 -5.66 8.62 -7.14
CA VAL A 90 -5.15 7.79 -6.04
C VAL A 90 -3.62 7.69 -6.06
N MET A 91 -3.00 7.54 -7.23
CA MET A 91 -1.53 7.55 -7.38
C MET A 91 -0.89 8.83 -6.85
N ILE A 92 -1.47 9.99 -7.19
CA ILE A 92 -1.01 11.30 -6.71
C ILE A 92 -1.17 11.40 -5.19
N GLY A 93 -2.32 10.99 -4.67
CA GLY A 93 -2.55 10.91 -3.24
C GLY A 93 -1.53 10.03 -2.52
N ASP A 94 -1.21 8.86 -3.08
CA ASP A 94 -0.25 7.94 -2.47
C ASP A 94 1.18 8.46 -2.52
N LEU A 95 1.57 9.15 -3.60
CA LEU A 95 2.88 9.81 -3.68
C LEU A 95 3.04 10.91 -2.62
N ALA A 96 2.01 11.74 -2.41
CA ALA A 96 2.00 12.73 -1.33
C ALA A 96 2.15 12.07 0.05
N ARG A 97 1.48 10.94 0.28
CA ARG A 97 1.63 10.17 1.53
C ARG A 97 3.03 9.60 1.68
N ILE A 98 3.65 9.09 0.62
CA ILE A 98 5.03 8.60 0.66
C ILE A 98 6.00 9.71 1.08
N ARG A 99 5.76 10.95 0.64
CA ARG A 99 6.53 12.13 1.04
C ARG A 99 6.30 12.53 2.50
N ASP A 100 5.04 12.60 2.93
CA ASP A 100 4.66 13.30 4.18
C ASP A 100 4.56 12.36 5.40
N TYR A 101 4.10 11.13 5.21
CA TYR A 101 3.83 10.19 6.31
C TYR A 101 5.07 9.71 7.09
N PRO A 102 6.30 9.73 6.54
CA PRO A 102 7.48 9.48 7.35
C PRO A 102 7.62 10.44 8.54
N ALA A 103 7.32 11.73 8.34
CA ALA A 103 7.37 12.74 9.40
C ALA A 103 6.29 12.51 10.48
N LEU A 104 5.18 11.87 10.11
CA LEU A 104 4.09 11.49 11.03
C LEU A 104 4.34 10.12 11.71
N GLY A 105 5.43 9.43 11.37
CA GLY A 105 5.77 8.13 11.93
C GLY A 105 4.95 6.96 11.36
N PHE A 106 4.19 7.15 10.28
CA PHE A 106 3.39 6.07 9.68
C PHE A 106 4.17 5.23 8.67
N GLN A 107 5.22 5.78 8.06
CA GLN A 107 6.06 5.12 7.06
C GLN A 107 7.54 5.34 7.37
N ILE A 108 8.44 4.55 6.77
CA ILE A 108 9.85 4.95 6.63
C ILE A 108 10.01 5.94 5.47
N PRO A 109 11.03 6.81 5.47
CA PRO A 109 11.35 7.65 4.32
C PRO A 109 11.59 6.83 3.06
N GLN A 110 11.17 7.36 1.92
CA GLN A 110 11.43 6.80 0.59
C GLN A 110 12.02 7.89 -0.29
N ASP A 111 12.99 7.52 -1.12
CA ASP A 111 13.50 8.43 -2.13
C ASP A 111 12.44 8.68 -3.22
N ILE A 112 12.19 9.94 -3.53
CA ILE A 112 11.28 10.35 -4.59
C ILE A 112 12.11 11.12 -5.61
N PRO A 113 12.41 10.53 -6.77
CA PRO A 113 13.17 11.21 -7.81
C PRO A 113 12.47 12.50 -8.26
N ASP A 114 13.25 13.54 -8.54
CA ASP A 114 12.74 14.86 -8.92
C ASP A 114 11.72 14.76 -10.08
N HIS A 115 12.05 14.00 -11.13
CA HIS A 115 11.14 13.85 -12.28
C HIS A 115 9.79 13.22 -11.92
N VAL A 116 9.74 12.34 -10.91
CA VAL A 116 8.47 11.76 -10.41
C VAL A 116 7.68 12.82 -9.65
N TRP A 117 8.37 13.61 -8.82
CA TRP A 117 7.74 14.72 -8.11
C TRP A 117 7.20 15.77 -9.07
N GLU A 118 7.97 16.16 -10.09
CA GLU A 118 7.56 17.08 -11.13
C GLU A 118 6.34 16.60 -11.92
N ALA A 119 6.32 15.33 -12.33
CA ALA A 119 5.17 14.73 -12.98
C ALA A 119 3.91 14.81 -12.10
N SER A 120 4.06 14.63 -10.78
CA SER A 120 2.95 14.78 -9.85
C SER A 120 2.44 16.22 -9.76
N ARG A 121 3.34 17.21 -9.75
CA ARG A 121 2.94 18.63 -9.75
C ARG A 121 2.17 19.01 -11.00
N TYR A 122 2.60 18.50 -12.17
CA TYR A 122 1.89 18.69 -13.42
C TYR A 122 0.47 18.12 -13.36
N LEU A 123 0.30 16.90 -12.85
CA LEU A 123 -1.01 16.26 -12.73
C LEU A 123 -1.92 16.96 -11.70
N ILE A 124 -1.36 17.43 -10.58
CA ILE A 124 -2.10 18.25 -9.61
C ILE A 124 -2.61 19.53 -10.27
N ALA A 125 -1.75 20.24 -11.02
CA ALA A 125 -2.15 21.45 -11.75
C ALA A 125 -3.22 21.19 -12.82
N ALA A 126 -3.28 19.95 -13.35
CA ALA A 126 -4.31 19.49 -14.28
C ALA A 126 -5.61 19.02 -13.60
N GLY A 127 -5.71 19.08 -12.26
CA GLY A 127 -6.93 18.75 -11.51
C GLY A 127 -6.97 17.35 -10.89
N TYR A 128 -5.86 16.62 -10.85
CA TYR A 128 -5.77 15.30 -10.21
C TYR A 128 -5.40 15.41 -8.72
N ASP A 129 -6.20 16.11 -7.92
CA ASP A 129 -5.91 16.46 -6.52
C ASP A 129 -6.91 15.87 -5.49
N SER A 130 -7.95 15.18 -5.95
CA SER A 130 -9.08 14.75 -5.11
C SER A 130 -8.72 13.78 -3.98
N HIS A 131 -7.57 13.12 -4.06
CA HIS A 131 -7.09 12.12 -3.09
C HIS A 131 -5.86 12.58 -2.31
N LEU A 132 -5.47 13.84 -2.43
CA LEU A 132 -4.41 14.42 -1.61
C LEU A 132 -4.77 14.30 -0.11
N PRO A 133 -3.77 14.07 0.76
CA PRO A 133 -3.98 14.16 2.20
C PRO A 133 -4.56 15.52 2.59
N ARG A 134 -5.50 15.52 3.54
CA ARG A 134 -6.03 16.74 4.17
C ARG A 134 -5.26 17.06 5.45
#